data_AF-A0A1G8ATD6-F1
#
_entry.id   AF-A0A1G8ATD6-F1
#
_cell.length_a   1.000
_cell.length_b   1.000
_cell.length_c   1.000
_cell.angle_alpha   90.00
_cell.angle_beta   90.00
_cell.angle_gamma   90.00
#
_symmetry.space_group_name_H-M   'P 1'
#
loop_
_entity.id
_entity.type
_entity.pdbx_description
1 polymer ?
#
loop_
_entity_poly.entity_id
_entity_poly.type
_entity_poly.pdbx_seq_one_letter_code
_entity_poly.pdbx_strand_id
1 'polypeptide(L)'
;MLLTARKLIQRKMLDVDADLRGTLRNFGLKVGAVGQAGFERRIRELAEGLPTLAAIVEPMLTIRRVMRQEFSRLHKMCSTSCGMIPSAGD
;
A
#
# COMPACT_ATOMS: atom_id res chain seq x y z
N MET A 1 13.43 11.63 -12.31
CA MET A 1 13.62 11.10 -10.94
C MET A 1 12.32 10.85 -10.18
N LEU A 2 11.35 11.78 -10.14
CA LEU A 2 10.10 11.60 -9.37
C LEU A 2 9.22 10.43 -9.82
N LEU A 3 9.08 10.22 -11.14
CA LEU A 3 8.33 9.09 -11.71
C LEU A 3 8.93 7.74 -11.32
N THR A 4 10.26 7.63 -11.27
CA THR A 4 10.98 6.42 -10.85
C THR A 4 10.71 6.11 -9.38
N ALA A 5 10.81 7.11 -8.51
CA ALA A 5 10.48 6.96 -7.08
C ALA A 5 9.01 6.56 -6.86
N ARG A 6 8.08 7.17 -7.61
CA ARG A 6 6.65 6.81 -7.56
C ARG A 6 6.43 5.33 -7.94
N LYS A 7 7.04 4.88 -9.04
CA LYS A 7 6.95 3.48 -9.50
C LYS A 7 7.58 2.50 -8.50
N LEU A 8 8.69 2.89 -7.86
CA LEU A 8 9.33 2.09 -6.81
C LEU A 8 8.39 1.84 -5.63
N ILE A 9 7.77 2.90 -5.08
CA ILE A 9 6.83 2.75 -3.96
C ILE A 9 5.62 1.90 -4.37
N GLN A 10 5.08 2.13 -5.58
CA GLN A 10 3.95 1.32 -6.08
C GLN A 10 4.29 -0.17 -6.10
N ARG A 11 5.48 -0.56 -6.58
CA ARG A 11 5.88 -1.96 -6.63
C ARG A 11 6.08 -2.54 -5.24
N LYS A 12 6.72 -1.80 -4.33
CA LYS A 12 6.90 -2.22 -2.94
C LYS A 12 5.57 -2.39 -2.19
N MET A 13 4.56 -1.59 -2.49
CA MET A 13 3.22 -1.80 -1.95
C MET A 13 2.59 -3.11 -2.43
N LEU A 14 2.79 -3.49 -3.70
CA LEU A 14 2.30 -4.77 -4.23
C LEU A 14 3.02 -5.96 -3.56
N ASP A 15 4.33 -5.84 -3.35
CA ASP A 15 5.12 -6.85 -2.63
C ASP A 15 4.56 -7.04 -1.20
N VAL A 16 4.33 -5.94 -0.46
CA VAL A 16 3.74 -5.99 0.90
C VAL A 16 2.33 -6.61 0.91
N ASP A 17 1.47 -6.24 -0.05
CA ASP A 17 0.12 -6.82 -0.15
C ASP A 17 0.18 -8.33 -0.48
N ALA A 18 1.16 -8.77 -1.27
CA ALA A 18 1.40 -10.18 -1.57
C ALA A 18 1.95 -10.95 -0.36
N ASP A 19 2.92 -10.39 0.35
CA ASP A 19 3.51 -10.98 1.56
C ASP A 19 2.46 -11.12 2.67
N LEU A 20 1.59 -10.11 2.87
CA LEU A 20 0.47 -10.20 3.82
C LEU A 20 -0.46 -11.38 3.51
N ARG A 21 -0.78 -11.59 2.23
CA ARG A 21 -1.60 -12.75 1.80
C ARG A 21 -0.85 -14.07 1.99
N GLY A 22 0.46 -14.09 1.73
CA GLY A 22 1.33 -15.24 1.95
C GLY A 22 1.39 -15.64 3.42
N THR A 23 1.62 -14.66 4.31
CA THR A 23 1.60 -14.85 5.76
C THR A 23 0.28 -15.46 6.20
N LEU A 24 -0.87 -14.88 5.82
CA LEU A 24 -2.17 -15.45 6.19
C LEU A 24 -2.39 -16.86 5.67
N ARG A 25 -1.92 -17.16 4.44
CA ARG A 25 -2.01 -18.50 3.86
C ARG A 25 -1.21 -19.53 4.67
N ASN A 26 -0.09 -19.15 5.27
CA ASN A 26 0.71 -20.04 6.13
C ASN A 26 -0.05 -20.43 7.41
N PHE A 27 -0.99 -19.60 7.87
CA PHE A 27 -1.90 -19.90 8.97
C PHE A 27 -3.20 -20.60 8.51
N GLY A 28 -3.29 -20.98 7.22
CA GLY A 28 -4.50 -21.60 6.64
C GLY A 28 -5.64 -20.61 6.33
N LEU A 29 -5.41 -19.31 6.48
CA LEU A 29 -6.41 -18.27 6.28
C LEU A 29 -6.43 -17.75 4.84
N LYS A 30 -7.61 -17.40 4.35
CA LYS A 30 -7.80 -16.82 3.01
C LYS A 30 -8.43 -15.44 3.10
N VAL A 31 -7.76 -14.45 2.50
CA VAL A 31 -8.25 -13.05 2.45
C VAL A 31 -9.53 -12.93 1.62
N GLY A 32 -9.61 -13.66 0.51
CA GLY A 32 -10.71 -13.54 -0.46
C GLY A 32 -10.60 -12.28 -1.33
N ALA A 33 -11.65 -12.03 -2.12
CA ALA A 33 -11.75 -10.81 -2.91
C ALA A 33 -12.12 -9.65 -1.99
N VAL A 34 -11.19 -8.72 -1.80
CA VAL A 34 -11.41 -7.50 -1.00
C VAL A 34 -10.83 -6.30 -1.73
N GLY A 35 -11.59 -5.21 -1.76
CA GLY A 35 -11.12 -3.95 -2.32
C GLY A 35 -10.02 -3.31 -1.48
N GLN A 36 -9.31 -2.33 -2.08
CA GLN A 36 -8.17 -1.67 -1.45
C GLN A 36 -8.46 -1.10 -0.05
N ALA A 37 -9.65 -0.50 0.10
CA ALA A 37 -10.14 0.13 1.34
C ALA A 37 -10.54 -0.89 2.41
N GLY A 38 -11.07 -2.05 2.00
CA GLY A 38 -11.48 -3.11 2.93
C GLY A 38 -10.35 -4.03 3.38
N PHE A 39 -9.20 -4.00 2.68
CA PHE A 39 -8.12 -4.94 2.89
C PHE A 39 -7.61 -4.93 4.34
N GLU A 40 -7.25 -3.78 4.91
CA GLU A 40 -6.68 -3.73 6.27
C GLU A 40 -7.65 -4.26 7.33
N ARG A 41 -8.93 -3.86 7.22
CA ARG A 41 -9.99 -4.36 8.10
C ARG A 41 -10.09 -5.88 8.00
N ARG A 42 -10.11 -6.42 6.77
CA ARG A 42 -10.19 -7.87 6.55
C ARG A 42 -9.00 -8.63 7.12
N ILE A 43 -7.79 -8.09 7.02
CA ILE A 43 -6.59 -8.71 7.62
C ILE A 43 -6.73 -8.75 9.15
N ARG A 44 -7.19 -7.67 9.79
CA ARG A 44 -7.41 -7.64 11.24
C ARG A 44 -8.49 -8.60 11.68
N GLU A 45 -9.62 -8.67 10.98
CA GLU A 45 -10.69 -9.66 11.22
C GLU A 45 -10.15 -11.10 11.17
N LEU A 46 -9.30 -11.41 10.18
CA LEU A 46 -8.71 -12.75 10.04
C LEU A 46 -7.67 -13.06 11.12
N ALA A 47 -7.02 -12.05 11.67
CA ALA A 47 -6.05 -12.19 12.77
C ALA A 47 -6.72 -12.16 14.15
N GLU A 48 -8.02 -11.90 14.23
CA GLU A 48 -8.77 -11.88 15.47
C GLU A 48 -8.72 -13.27 16.15
N GLY A 49 -8.43 -13.29 17.45
CA GLY A 49 -8.24 -14.54 18.20
C GLY A 49 -6.89 -15.24 17.99
N LEU A 50 -6.01 -14.72 17.12
CA LEU A 50 -4.66 -15.26 16.87
C LEU A 50 -3.59 -14.23 17.26
N PRO A 51 -3.21 -14.12 18.55
CA PRO A 51 -2.35 -13.03 19.04
C PRO A 51 -0.99 -12.97 18.34
N THR A 52 -0.38 -14.13 18.04
CA THR A 52 0.89 -14.20 17.30
C THR A 52 0.75 -13.64 15.89
N LEU A 53 -0.34 -13.98 15.19
CA LEU A 53 -0.58 -13.47 13.84
C LEU A 53 -0.89 -11.97 13.87
N ALA A 54 -1.71 -11.52 14.81
CA ALA A 54 -2.01 -10.10 15.01
C ALA A 54 -0.74 -9.26 15.21
N ALA A 55 0.20 -9.74 16.04
CA ALA A 55 1.49 -9.10 16.27
C ALA A 55 2.36 -8.99 15.01
N ILE A 56 2.21 -9.92 14.05
CA ILE A 56 2.93 -9.91 12.77
C ILE A 56 2.23 -8.99 11.75
N VAL A 57 0.91 -9.07 11.62
CA VAL A 57 0.20 -8.34 10.56
C VAL A 57 0.06 -6.85 10.85
N GLU A 58 -0.06 -6.42 12.12
CA GLU A 58 -0.23 -5.00 12.45
C GLU A 58 0.95 -4.10 12.02
N PRO A 59 2.24 -4.46 12.22
CA PRO A 59 3.34 -3.68 11.68
C PRO A 59 3.36 -3.68 10.13
N MET A 60 2.99 -4.79 9.49
CA MET A 60 2.88 -4.85 8.02
C MET A 60 1.77 -3.93 7.49
N LEU A 61 0.62 -3.88 8.17
CA LEU A 61 -0.47 -2.94 7.86
C LEU A 61 -0.03 -1.48 8.05
N THR A 62 0.78 -1.21 9.07
CA THR A 62 1.38 0.12 9.27
C THR A 62 2.29 0.52 8.11
N ILE A 63 3.19 -0.36 7.67
CA ILE A 63 4.07 -0.13 6.51
C ILE A 63 3.23 0.15 5.26
N ARG A 64 2.21 -0.68 5.00
CA ARG A 64 1.28 -0.52 3.88
C ARG A 64 0.60 0.86 3.88
N ARG A 65 0.16 1.34 5.05
CA ARG A 65 -0.48 2.65 5.21
C ARG A 65 0.49 3.79 4.92
N VAL A 66 1.70 3.74 5.50
CA VAL A 66 2.72 4.76 5.28
C VAL A 66 3.13 4.82 3.81
N MET A 67 3.35 3.67 3.16
CA MET A 67 3.67 3.64 1.73
C MET A 67 2.59 4.26 0.86
N ARG A 68 1.29 4.08 1.17
CA ARG A 68 0.19 4.75 0.45
C ARG A 68 0.21 6.26 0.62
N GLN A 69 0.50 6.73 1.83
CA GLN A 69 0.59 8.15 2.14
C GLN A 69 1.72 8.79 1.33
N GLU A 70 2.91 8.18 1.34
CA GLU A 70 4.07 8.69 0.60
C GLU A 70 3.89 8.55 -0.93
N PHE A 71 3.27 7.46 -1.40
CA PHE A 71 2.89 7.34 -2.81
C PHE A 71 1.97 8.49 -3.24
N SER A 72 0.96 8.81 -2.44
CA SER A 72 0.03 9.90 -2.71
C SER A 72 0.74 11.26 -2.71
N ARG A 73 1.72 11.45 -1.81
CA ARG A 73 2.55 12.66 -1.75
C ARG A 73 3.41 12.81 -3.00
N LEU A 74 4.11 11.75 -3.42
CA LEU A 74 4.89 11.74 -4.66
C LEU A 74 3.99 11.94 -5.89
N HIS A 75 2.80 11.35 -5.90
CA HIS A 75 1.84 11.52 -6.98
C HIS A 75 1.39 12.99 -7.11
N LYS A 76 1.06 13.65 -5.98
CA LYS A 76 0.71 15.09 -5.96
C LYS A 76 1.85 15.97 -6.46
N MET A 77 3.08 15.70 -6.03
CA MET A 77 4.27 16.42 -6.52
C MET A 77 4.44 16.26 -8.04
N CYS A 78 4.24 15.04 -8.56
CA CYS A 78 4.23 14.77 -10.00
C CYS A 78 3.14 15.55 -10.75
N SER A 79 1.92 15.63 -10.20
CA SER A 79 0.81 16.35 -10.85
C SER A 79 1.00 17.87 -10.80
N THR A 80 1.56 18.42 -9.73
CA THR A 80 1.85 19.86 -9.62
C THR A 80 2.97 20.28 -10.56
N SER A 81 4.01 19.45 -10.74
CA SER A 81 5.09 19.75 -11.69
C SER A 81 4.66 19.70 -13.16
N CYS A 82 3.50 19.12 -13.47
CA CYS A 82 2.94 19.07 -14.82
C CYS A 82 2.05 20.29 -15.16
N GLY A 83 1.78 21.17 -14.19
CA GLY A 83 0.92 22.35 -14.34
C GLY A 83 1.64 23.69 -14.52
N MET A 84 2.97 23.71 -14.62
CA MET A 84 3.76 24.92 -14.86
C MET A 84 4.58 24.78 -16.16
N ILE A 85 3.89 24.68 -17.28
CA ILE A 85 4.43 25.13 -18.56
C ILE A 85 3.68 26.43 -18.84
N PRO A 86 4.27 27.63 -18.65
CA PRO A 86 3.70 28.81 -19.27
C PRO A 86 3.75 28.56 -20.78
N SER A 87 2.57 28.41 -21.38
CA SER A 87 2.38 28.51 -22.83
C SER A 87 2.72 29.94 -23.20
N ALA A 88 4.00 30.20 -23.49
CA ALA A 88 4.41 31.39 -24.21
C ALA A 88 3.92 31.21 -25.66
N GLY A 89 2.72 31.72 -25.91
CA GLY A 89 2.44 32.35 -27.20
C GLY A 89 3.18 33.69 -27.25
N ASP A 90 3.51 34.07 -28.48
CA ASP A 90 4.32 35.20 -28.95
C ASP A 90 5.84 34.98 -29.00
#